data_AF-A0AAD9EKA4-F1
#
_entry.id   AF-A0AAD9EKA4-F1
#
_cell.length_a   1.000
_cell.length_b   1.000
_cell.length_c   1.000
_cell.angle_alpha   90.00
_cell.angle_beta   90.00
_cell.angle_gamma   90.00
#
_symmetry.space_group_name_H-M   'P 1'
#
loop_
_entity.id
_entity.type
_entity.pdbx_description
1 polymer ?
#
loop_
_entity_poly.entity_id
_entity_poly.type
_entity_poly.pdbx_seq_one_letter_code
_entity_poly.pdbx_strand_id
1 'polypeptide(L)'
;MSDPLSVISAIVGILAAAGKVVEVLGPYVSAAKDTPKIARSVHSEVVNSRIILSALHSLLDNLSMVPRSSTLLVPIDDLITVFTNGVLIFNELEESVLKITQSGGDRLMARMQWVRREGDFSAFIIRLQAFKDTTLLLLNILQC
;
A
#
# COMPACT_ATOMS: atom_id res chain seq x y z
N MET A 1 5.66 -5.98 23.85
CA MET A 1 5.96 -4.54 23.92
C MET A 1 5.34 -3.95 22.68
N SER A 2 4.14 -3.40 22.84
CA SER A 2 3.24 -3.08 21.74
C SER A 2 3.06 -1.57 21.75
N ASP A 3 4.06 -0.88 21.18
CA ASP A 3 4.18 0.57 21.24
C ASP A 3 3.43 1.22 20.06
N PRO A 4 2.57 2.23 20.29
CA PRO A 4 1.88 2.96 19.22
C PRO A 4 2.81 3.51 18.13
N LEU A 5 4.06 3.83 18.50
CA LEU A 5 5.10 4.28 17.58
C LEU A 5 5.49 3.21 16.55
N SER A 6 5.39 1.93 16.92
CA SER A 6 5.65 0.80 16.00
C SER A 6 4.60 0.77 14.88
N VAL A 7 3.33 1.00 15.23
CA VAL A 7 2.23 1.08 14.25
C VAL A 7 2.42 2.26 13.30
N ILE A 8 2.77 3.44 13.83
CA ILE A 8 3.04 4.63 13.01
C ILE A 8 4.22 4.37 12.06
N SER A 9 5.30 3.79 12.57
CA SER A 9 6.49 3.45 11.76
C SER A 9 6.15 2.46 10.64
N ALA A 10 5.31 1.47 10.91
CA ALA A 10 4.83 0.53 9.89
C ALA A 10 4.01 1.25 8.81
N ILE A 11 3.09 2.14 9.18
CA ILE A 11 2.30 2.94 8.22
C ILE A 11 3.22 3.80 7.35
N VAL A 12 4.21 4.46 7.95
CA VAL A 12 5.21 5.27 7.21
C VAL A 12 6.01 4.39 6.24
N GLY A 13 6.42 3.19 6.66
CA GLY A 13 7.10 2.22 5.80
C GLY A 13 6.24 1.81 4.60
N ILE A 14 4.95 1.53 4.82
CA ILE A 14 4.01 1.22 3.73
C ILE A 14 3.85 2.42 2.79
N LEU A 15 3.68 3.63 3.32
CA LEU A 15 3.55 4.85 2.52
C LEU A 15 4.78 5.10 1.64
N ALA A 16 5.98 4.81 2.15
CA ALA A 16 7.22 4.91 1.40
C ALA A 16 7.29 3.89 0.26
N ALA A 17 6.99 2.62 0.53
CA ALA A 17 6.95 1.56 -0.49
C ALA A 17 5.90 1.85 -1.58
N ALA A 18 4.69 2.25 -1.17
CA ALA A 18 3.63 2.68 -2.07
C ALA A 18 4.05 3.88 -2.93
N GLY A 19 4.74 4.86 -2.34
CA GLY A 19 5.28 6.03 -3.03
C GLY A 19 6.24 5.63 -4.15
N LYS A 20 7.18 4.72 -3.89
CA LYS A 20 8.11 4.22 -4.90
C LYS A 20 7.39 3.48 -6.03
N VAL A 21 6.39 2.65 -5.71
CA VAL A 21 5.60 1.96 -6.74
C VAL A 21 4.88 2.97 -7.65
N VAL A 22 4.29 4.02 -7.07
CA VAL A 22 3.65 5.09 -7.84
C VAL A 22 4.66 5.86 -8.69
N GLU A 23 5.83 6.19 -8.16
CA GLU A 23 6.89 6.87 -8.89
C GLU A 23 7.36 6.05 -10.11
N VAL A 24 7.56 4.75 -9.92
CA VAL A 24 8.01 3.82 -10.95
C VAL A 24 6.92 3.59 -12.01
N LEU A 25 5.66 3.47 -11.61
CA LEU A 25 4.53 3.21 -12.51
C LEU A 25 3.97 4.47 -13.16
N GLY A 26 4.17 5.66 -12.58
CA GLY A 26 3.63 6.93 -13.06
C GLY A 26 3.94 7.20 -14.54
N PRO A 27 5.20 7.13 -14.97
CA PRO A 27 5.58 7.26 -16.38
C PRO A 27 4.97 6.15 -17.27
N TYR A 28 4.82 4.94 -16.73
CA TYR A 28 4.25 3.79 -17.42
C TYR A 28 2.76 3.96 -17.71
N VAL A 29 2.00 4.49 -16.75
CA VAL A 29 0.55 4.69 -16.84
C VAL A 29 0.18 5.96 -17.62
N SER A 30 1.00 7.01 -17.51
CA SER A 30 0.78 8.29 -18.21
C SER A 30 0.91 8.17 -19.73
N ALA A 31 1.68 7.20 -20.22
CA ALA A 31 1.86 6.94 -21.64
C ALA A 31 0.70 6.08 -22.23
N ALA A 32 -0.52 6.47 -21.88
CA ALA A 32 -1.81 5.76 -21.85
C ALA A 32 -2.15 4.76 -22.99
N LYS A 33 -1.60 4.93 -24.19
CA LYS A 33 -1.87 4.06 -25.36
C LYS A 33 -1.26 2.66 -25.23
N ASP A 34 -0.29 2.52 -24.33
CA ASP A 34 0.69 1.44 -24.35
C ASP A 34 0.81 0.67 -23.03
N THR A 35 0.01 1.06 -22.03
CA THR A 35 0.05 0.50 -20.68
C THR A 35 -0.85 -0.73 -20.59
N PRO A 36 -0.33 -1.90 -20.15
CA PRO A 36 -1.16 -3.06 -19.82
C PRO A 36 -2.21 -2.71 -18.77
N LYS A 37 -3.43 -3.25 -18.91
CA LYS A 37 -4.54 -2.99 -17.97
C LYS A 37 -4.16 -3.32 -16.53
N ILE A 38 -3.49 -4.45 -16.32
CA ILE A 38 -3.04 -4.88 -14.99
C ILE A 38 -2.09 -3.87 -14.33
N ALA A 39 -1.16 -3.28 -15.06
CA ALA A 39 -0.25 -2.26 -14.54
C ALA A 39 -1.01 -0.99 -14.11
N ARG A 40 -2.04 -0.59 -14.87
CA ARG A 40 -2.93 0.52 -14.52
C ARG A 40 -3.75 0.20 -13.26
N SER A 41 -4.28 -1.02 -13.15
CA SER A 41 -5.03 -1.47 -11.98
C SER A 41 -4.16 -1.48 -10.73
N VAL A 42 -2.93 -2.00 -10.80
CA VAL A 42 -1.96 -1.98 -9.71
C VAL A 42 -1.68 -0.54 -9.27
N HIS A 43 -1.35 0.35 -10.22
CA HIS A 43 -1.11 1.76 -9.90
C HIS A 43 -2.33 2.41 -9.22
N SER A 44 -3.54 2.19 -9.73
CA SER A 44 -4.76 2.74 -9.14
C SER A 44 -4.99 2.22 -7.72
N GLU A 45 -4.80 0.93 -7.48
CA GLU A 45 -5.01 0.35 -6.15
C GLU A 45 -3.98 0.88 -5.16
N VAL A 46 -2.70 0.98 -5.56
CA VAL A 46 -1.63 1.54 -4.71
C VAL A 46 -1.90 3.01 -4.36
N VAL A 47 -2.36 3.83 -5.33
CA VAL A 47 -2.75 5.22 -5.08
C VAL A 47 -3.91 5.28 -4.08
N ASN A 48 -4.94 4.46 -4.26
CA ASN A 48 -6.10 4.42 -3.37
C ASN A 48 -5.71 4.00 -1.94
N SER A 49 -4.89 2.96 -1.79
CA SER A 49 -4.38 2.53 -0.49
C SER A 49 -3.54 3.63 0.18
N ARG A 50 -2.73 4.36 -0.59
CA ARG A 50 -1.90 5.47 -0.07
C ARG A 50 -2.74 6.62 0.48
N ILE A 51 -3.87 6.95 -0.16
CA ILE A 51 -4.81 7.97 0.34
C ILE A 51 -5.36 7.56 1.71
N ILE A 52 -5.82 6.32 1.83
CA ILE A 52 -6.42 5.80 3.08
C ILE A 52 -5.38 5.71 4.20
N LEU A 53 -4.18 5.24 3.89
CA LEU A 53 -3.07 5.19 4.85
C LEU A 53 -2.63 6.58 5.31
N SER A 54 -2.66 7.57 4.42
CA SER A 54 -2.34 8.96 4.76
C SER A 54 -3.42 9.56 5.68
N ALA A 55 -4.70 9.27 5.43
CA ALA A 55 -5.80 9.67 6.31
C ALA A 55 -5.66 9.02 7.70
N LEU A 56 -5.33 7.73 7.77
CA LEU A 56 -5.09 7.03 9.02
C LEU A 56 -3.87 7.59 9.77
N HIS A 57 -2.76 7.84 9.08
CA HIS A 57 -1.57 8.44 9.66
C HIS A 57 -1.88 9.79 10.29
N SER A 58 -2.63 10.65 9.58
CA SER A 58 -3.06 11.95 10.11
C SER A 58 -3.95 11.81 11.36
N LEU A 59 -4.88 10.86 11.39
CA LEU A 59 -5.71 10.62 12.57
C LEU A 59 -4.89 10.16 13.77
N LEU A 60 -3.95 9.23 13.57
CA LEU A 60 -3.08 8.74 14.64
C LEU A 60 -2.15 9.84 15.17
N ASP A 61 -1.62 10.68 14.28
CA ASP A 61 -0.78 11.83 14.65
C ASP A 61 -1.57 12.83 15.51
N ASN A 62 -2.81 13.15 15.11
CA ASN A 62 -3.71 14.00 15.90
C ASN A 62 -4.06 13.37 17.27
N LEU A 63 -4.31 12.06 17.33
CA LEU A 63 -4.59 11.35 18.60
C LEU A 63 -3.37 11.34 19.53
N SER A 64 -2.16 11.29 18.99
CA SER A 64 -0.93 11.36 19.78
C SER A 64 -0.71 12.72 20.46
N MET A 65 -1.33 13.78 19.94
CA MET A 65 -1.32 15.13 20.53
C MET A 65 -2.38 15.33 21.63
N VAL A 66 -3.36 14.44 21.76
CA VAL A 66 -4.43 14.52 22.79
C VAL A 66 -4.01 13.70 24.02
N PRO A 67 -4.12 14.23 25.27
CA PRO A 67 -3.76 13.49 26.48
C PRO A 67 -4.55 12.17 26.59
N ARG A 68 -3.82 11.08 26.86
CA ARG A 68 -4.19 9.65 26.85
C ARG A 68 -5.48 9.27 27.60
N SER A 69 -6.63 9.67 27.09
CA SER A 69 -7.95 9.22 27.54
C SER A 69 -8.78 8.58 26.43
N SER A 70 -8.26 8.45 25.20
CA SER A 70 -8.90 7.68 24.14
C SER A 70 -8.52 6.21 24.29
N THR A 71 -9.37 5.45 24.96
CA THR A 71 -9.37 3.99 24.93
C THR A 71 -9.45 3.55 23.47
N LEU A 72 -8.34 3.08 22.89
CA LEU A 72 -8.35 2.40 21.61
C LEU A 72 -9.27 1.19 21.76
N LEU A 73 -10.40 1.17 21.05
CA LEU A 73 -11.33 0.02 21.09
C LEU A 73 -10.70 -1.26 20.52
N VAL A 74 -9.64 -1.11 19.73
CA VAL A 74 -8.92 -2.20 19.07
C VAL A 74 -7.61 -2.48 19.82
N PRO A 75 -7.29 -3.75 20.13
CA PRO A 75 -6.00 -4.13 20.68
C PRO A 75 -4.85 -3.68 19.78
N ILE A 76 -3.81 -3.07 20.37
CA ILE A 76 -2.63 -2.59 19.62
C ILE A 76 -1.92 -3.74 18.90
N ASP A 77 -1.93 -4.95 19.46
CA ASP A 77 -1.34 -6.15 18.84
C ASP A 77 -2.02 -6.56 17.54
N ASP A 78 -3.34 -6.38 17.43
CA ASP A 78 -4.08 -6.64 16.19
C ASP A 78 -3.72 -5.63 15.10
N LEU A 79 -3.54 -4.35 15.49
CA LEU A 79 -3.06 -3.30 14.58
C LEU A 79 -1.66 -3.63 14.07
N ILE A 80 -0.73 -4.02 14.95
CA ILE A 80 0.63 -4.40 14.59
C ILE A 80 0.60 -5.53 13.57
N THR A 81 -0.24 -6.55 13.78
CA THR A 81 -0.37 -7.69 12.86
C THR A 81 -0.86 -7.26 11.48
N VAL A 82 -1.90 -6.43 11.43
CA VAL A 82 -2.47 -5.90 10.18
C VAL A 82 -1.42 -5.07 9.41
N PHE A 83 -0.74 -4.14 10.07
CA PHE A 83 0.25 -3.28 9.41
C PHE A 83 1.54 -4.03 9.05
N THR A 84 1.95 -5.02 9.84
CA THR A 84 3.08 -5.88 9.47
C THR A 84 2.77 -6.66 8.19
N ASN A 85 1.58 -7.24 8.09
CA ASN A 85 1.14 -7.88 6.85
C ASN A 85 1.05 -6.88 5.68
N GLY A 86 0.58 -5.65 5.95
CA GLY A 86 0.61 -4.55 4.98
C GLY A 86 2.01 -4.26 4.46
N VAL A 87 3.01 -4.08 5.35
CA VAL A 87 4.41 -3.87 4.97
C VAL A 87 4.91 -4.97 4.04
N LEU A 88 4.62 -6.23 4.35
CA LEU A 88 5.02 -7.37 3.52
C LEU A 88 4.39 -7.31 2.12
N ILE A 89 3.07 -7.06 2.03
CA ILE A 89 2.36 -6.95 0.74
C ILE A 89 2.98 -5.85 -0.13
N PHE A 90 3.24 -4.67 0.44
CA PHE A 90 3.77 -3.54 -0.32
C PHE A 90 5.23 -3.72 -0.70
N ASN A 91 6.05 -4.36 0.14
CA ASN A 91 7.44 -4.66 -0.19
C ASN A 91 7.54 -5.72 -1.30
N GLU A 92 6.77 -6.80 -1.20
CA GLU A 92 6.69 -7.83 -2.26
C GLU A 92 6.21 -7.24 -3.59
N LEU A 93 5.23 -6.32 -3.53
CA LEU A 93 4.74 -5.60 -4.70
C LEU A 93 5.82 -4.67 -5.27
N GLU A 94 6.48 -3.86 -4.43
CA GLU A 94 7.58 -2.97 -4.83
C GLU A 94 8.65 -3.74 -5.58
N GLU A 95 9.15 -4.84 -5.01
CA GLU A 95 10.15 -5.69 -5.66
C GLU A 95 9.66 -6.25 -7.00
N SER A 96 8.40 -6.70 -7.05
CA SER A 96 7.83 -7.28 -8.27
C SER A 96 7.69 -6.24 -9.39
N VAL A 97 7.30 -5.01 -9.04
CA VAL A 97 7.21 -3.88 -9.97
C VAL A 97 8.60 -3.47 -10.44
N LEU A 98 9.56 -3.32 -9.52
CA LEU A 98 10.94 -2.93 -9.84
C LEU A 98 11.61 -3.93 -10.76
N LYS A 99 11.42 -5.25 -10.54
CA LYS A 99 11.95 -6.30 -11.42
C LYS A 99 11.50 -6.10 -12.87
N ILE A 100 10.25 -5.69 -13.10
CA ILE A 100 9.73 -5.47 -14.45
C ILE A 100 10.27 -4.19 -15.09
N THR A 101 10.36 -3.12 -14.32
CA THR A 101 10.80 -1.82 -14.84
C THR A 101 12.31 -1.70 -14.99
N GLN A 102 13.10 -2.43 -14.19
CA GLN A 102 14.56 -2.43 -14.23
C GLN A 102 15.16 -3.46 -15.21
N SER A 103 14.34 -4.31 -15.83
CA SER A 103 14.77 -5.38 -16.76
C SER A 103 15.42 -4.90 -18.08
N GLY A 104 15.87 -3.65 -18.18
CA GLY A 104 16.77 -3.21 -19.25
C GLY A 104 16.09 -2.96 -20.60
N GLY A 105 15.71 -1.71 -20.83
CA GLY A 105 15.70 -1.10 -22.17
C GLY A 105 14.45 -1.29 -23.04
N ASP A 106 13.82 -2.47 -23.05
CA ASP A 106 12.72 -2.72 -23.98
C ASP A 106 11.34 -2.64 -23.32
N ARG A 107 10.62 -1.56 -23.63
CA ARG A 107 9.25 -1.30 -23.18
C ARG A 107 8.29 -2.42 -23.62
N LEU A 108 8.58 -3.13 -24.70
CA LEU A 108 7.80 -4.30 -25.13
C LEU A 108 8.03 -5.50 -24.22
N MET A 109 9.27 -5.73 -23.78
CA MET A 109 9.61 -6.82 -22.88
C MET A 109 8.96 -6.62 -21.51
N ALA A 110 8.99 -5.40 -20.98
CA ALA A 110 8.29 -5.06 -19.75
C ALA A 110 6.77 -5.26 -19.87
N ARG A 111 6.13 -4.86 -20.98
CA ARG A 111 4.71 -5.15 -21.23
C ARG A 111 4.42 -6.64 -21.23
N MET A 112 5.27 -7.43 -21.89
CA MET A 112 5.10 -8.88 -21.91
C MET A 112 5.22 -9.48 -20.51
N GLN A 113 6.14 -8.98 -19.68
CA GLN A 113 6.27 -9.40 -18.29
C GLN A 113 5.03 -9.06 -17.45
N TRP A 114 4.41 -7.89 -17.65
CA TRP A 114 3.15 -7.52 -16.99
C TRP A 114 2.02 -8.49 -17.31
N VAL A 115 1.84 -8.84 -18.58
CA VAL A 115 0.81 -9.80 -19.03
C VAL A 115 1.14 -11.20 -18.51
N ARG A 116 2.41 -11.62 -18.59
CA ARG A 116 2.83 -12.95 -18.12
C ARG A 116 2.62 -13.14 -16.62
N ARG A 117 2.76 -12.08 -15.82
CA ARG A 117 2.56 -12.07 -14.36
C ARG A 117 1.19 -11.55 -13.94
N GLU A 118 0.23 -11.48 -14.87
CA GLU A 118 -1.09 -10.90 -14.58
C GLU A 118 -1.79 -11.61 -13.42
N GLY A 119 -1.64 -12.93 -13.29
CA GLY A 119 -2.16 -13.71 -12.16
C GLY A 119 -1.55 -13.29 -10.82
N ASP A 120 -0.23 -13.10 -10.77
CA ASP A 120 0.49 -12.67 -9.56
C ASP A 120 0.02 -11.27 -9.13
N PHE A 121 -0.07 -10.33 -10.07
CA PHE A 121 -0.54 -8.97 -9.77
C PHE A 121 -2.02 -8.92 -9.40
N SER A 122 -2.84 -9.80 -9.97
CA SER A 122 -4.25 -9.92 -9.57
C SER A 122 -4.37 -10.39 -8.12
N ALA A 123 -3.52 -11.34 -7.70
CA ALA A 123 -3.44 -11.76 -6.30
C ALA A 123 -2.97 -10.61 -5.39
N PHE A 124 -2.00 -9.80 -5.81
CA PHE A 124 -1.59 -8.60 -5.08
C PHE A 124 -2.74 -7.59 -4.94
N ILE A 125 -3.52 -7.34 -6.00
CA ILE A 125 -4.67 -6.43 -5.95
C ILE A 125 -5.70 -6.92 -4.92
N ILE A 126 -6.03 -8.21 -4.91
CA ILE A 126 -6.97 -8.78 -3.94
C ILE A 126 -6.45 -8.60 -2.50
N ARG A 127 -5.16 -8.88 -2.26
CA ARG A 127 -4.52 -8.68 -0.95
C ARG A 127 -4.53 -7.21 -0.53
N LEU A 128 -4.25 -6.29 -1.45
CA LEU A 128 -4.30 -4.84 -1.21
C LEU A 128 -5.71 -4.36 -0.89
N GLN A 129 -6.73 -4.87 -1.58
CA GLN A 129 -8.13 -4.54 -1.33
C GLN A 129 -8.56 -5.03 0.06
N ALA A 130 -8.24 -6.27 0.44
CA ALA A 130 -8.51 -6.78 1.77
C ALA A 130 -7.82 -5.95 2.87
N PHE A 131 -6.55 -5.58 2.66
CA PHE A 131 -5.82 -4.71 3.58
C PHE A 131 -6.45 -3.31 3.69
N LYS A 132 -6.86 -2.74 2.55
CA LYS A 132 -7.52 -1.44 2.48
C LYS A 132 -8.85 -1.44 3.24
N ASP A 133 -9.69 -2.45 3.02
CA ASP A 133 -10.99 -2.58 3.69
C ASP A 133 -10.81 -2.71 5.21
N THR A 134 -9.81 -3.50 5.63
CA THR A 134 -9.42 -3.59 7.05
C THR A 134 -8.97 -2.23 7.60
N THR A 135 -8.15 -1.49 6.85
CA THR A 135 -7.66 -0.16 7.25
C THR A 135 -8.80 0.86 7.35
N LEU A 136 -9.78 0.81 6.44
CA LEU A 136 -10.99 1.64 6.49
C LEU A 136 -11.86 1.33 7.70
N LEU A 137 -12.04 0.05 8.03
CA LEU A 137 -12.75 -0.35 9.25
C LEU A 137 -12.06 0.20 10.50
N LEU A 138 -10.73 0.09 10.58
CA LEU A 138 -9.96 0.68 11.67
C LEU A 138 -10.12 2.20 11.75
N LEU A 139 -10.07 2.89 10.61
CA LEU A 139 -10.28 4.33 10.53
C LEU A 139 -11.67 4.73 11.03
N ASN A 140 -12.73 4.01 10.63
CA ASN A 140 -14.09 4.25 11.11
C ASN A 140 -14.22 4.00 12.62
N ILE A 141 -13.59 2.94 13.15
CA ILE A 141 -13.64 2.64 14.59
C ILE A 141 -12.92 3.73 15.40
N LEU A 142 -11.83 4.30 14.90
CA LEU A 142 -11.07 5.36 15.57
C LEU A 142 -11.73 6.75 15.49
N GLN A 143 -12.62 6.96 14.52
CA GLN A 143 -13.37 8.22 14.35
C GLN A 143 -14.69 8.26 15.13
N CYS A 144 -15.20 7.10 15.56
CA CYS A 144 -16.38 6.98 16.43
C CYS A 144 -16.02 7.28 17.89
#